data_AF-A0A9E1W1T9-F1
#
_entry.id   AF-A0A9E1W1T9-F1
#
_cell.length_a   1.000
_cell.length_b   1.000
_cell.length_c   1.000
_cell.angle_alpha   90.00
_cell.angle_beta   90.00
_cell.angle_gamma   90.00
#
_symmetry.space_group_name_H-M   'P 1'
#
loop_
_entity.id
_entity.type
_entity.pdbx_description
1 polymer ?
#
loop_
_entity_poly.entity_id
_entity_poly.type
_entity_poly.pdbx_seq_one_letter_code
_entity_poly.pdbx_strand_id
1 'polypeptide(L)'
;MTPTLSHGDLHAYLDRIGIDAPAGPGLDALMRLQLAHLQAVPFENLAIFAGRSVTADNNWTFSKVVDQMRGGWCFELNGAFAQLLEAVGFTVHRLAAAVLLGGPNQVVDHLVLEVVLDQPYLVEVGFGDNAPIVPLPLQAVGPIETRCGTFEFLNSPQGTTLAQLVDGVPEARYRFKRVNHQPRDFEPVSMRLQSDPALHWSTSPFATRLLDDQGTRIILTRDRLKTCRGNDISEQLVDPDDWNDVLFEHFGIVESVPPEALERRPD
;
A
#
# COMPACT_ATOMS: atom_id res chain seq x y z
N MET A 1 -14.18 14.78 -14.96
CA MET A 1 -14.58 13.99 -13.79
C MET A 1 -14.02 12.59 -14.00
N THR A 2 -13.20 12.11 -13.07
CA THR A 2 -12.79 10.70 -13.06
C THR A 2 -14.06 9.87 -12.81
N PRO A 3 -14.35 8.83 -13.62
CA PRO A 3 -15.53 8.01 -13.37
C PRO A 3 -15.39 7.38 -11.99
N THR A 4 -16.42 7.58 -11.17
CA THR A 4 -16.58 6.93 -9.87
C THR A 4 -17.07 5.50 -10.08
N LEU A 5 -16.74 4.58 -9.18
CA LEU A 5 -17.24 3.21 -9.21
C LEU A 5 -18.78 3.18 -9.29
N SER A 6 -19.33 2.19 -10.00
CA SER A 6 -20.77 1.96 -9.96
C SER A 6 -21.21 1.51 -8.56
N HIS A 7 -22.52 1.53 -8.29
CA HIS A 7 -23.05 1.05 -7.01
C HIS A 7 -22.72 -0.44 -6.78
N GLY A 8 -22.72 -1.25 -7.85
CA GLY A 8 -22.33 -2.66 -7.78
C GLY A 8 -20.85 -2.85 -7.49
N ASP A 9 -19.99 -2.07 -8.16
CA ASP A 9 -18.54 -2.11 -7.97
C ASP A 9 -18.14 -1.65 -6.56
N LEU A 10 -18.82 -0.63 -6.02
CA LEU A 10 -18.64 -0.20 -4.63
C LEU A 10 -18.96 -1.35 -3.66
N HIS A 11 -20.08 -2.06 -3.86
CA HIS A 11 -20.44 -3.18 -3.00
C HIS A 11 -19.44 -4.33 -3.11
N ALA A 12 -18.99 -4.68 -4.32
CA ALA A 12 -17.96 -5.70 -4.53
C ALA A 12 -16.64 -5.35 -3.83
N TYR A 13 -16.23 -4.07 -3.84
CA TYR A 13 -15.04 -3.63 -3.11
C TYR A 13 -15.24 -3.75 -1.59
N LEU A 14 -16.39 -3.28 -1.07
CA LEU A 14 -16.71 -3.38 0.35
C LEU A 14 -16.73 -4.84 0.84
N ASP A 15 -17.28 -5.75 0.03
CA ASP A 15 -17.24 -7.19 0.27
C ASP A 15 -15.80 -7.73 0.25
N ARG A 16 -14.97 -7.29 -0.72
CA ARG A 16 -13.54 -7.66 -0.80
C ARG A 16 -12.77 -7.33 0.48
N ILE A 17 -13.11 -6.22 1.14
CA ILE A 17 -12.47 -5.79 2.39
C ILE A 17 -13.27 -6.15 3.64
N GLY A 18 -14.41 -6.84 3.49
CA GLY A 18 -15.17 -7.44 4.58
C GLY A 18 -15.92 -6.46 5.49
N ILE A 19 -16.37 -5.31 4.98
CA ILE A 19 -17.14 -4.34 5.77
C ILE A 19 -18.40 -3.86 5.07
N ASP A 20 -19.41 -3.46 5.84
CA ASP A 20 -20.60 -2.80 5.31
C ASP A 20 -20.30 -1.36 4.85
N ALA A 21 -21.12 -0.88 3.91
CA ALA A 21 -21.06 0.49 3.44
C ALA A 21 -21.23 1.49 4.61
N PRO A 22 -20.36 2.52 4.73
CA PRO A 22 -20.55 3.57 5.71
C PRO A 22 -21.76 4.44 5.34
N ALA A 23 -22.35 5.09 6.34
CA ALA A 23 -23.48 6.01 6.12
C ALA A 23 -23.10 7.28 5.34
N GLY A 24 -21.81 7.61 5.25
CA GLY A 24 -21.28 8.75 4.51
C GLY A 24 -19.80 9.01 4.79
N PRO A 25 -19.20 10.02 4.15
CA PRO A 25 -17.80 10.39 4.35
C PRO A 25 -17.60 11.05 5.73
N GLY A 26 -16.69 10.49 6.52
CA GLY A 26 -16.31 11.00 7.84
C GLY A 26 -15.04 10.31 8.33
N LEU A 27 -14.40 10.85 9.38
CA LEU A 27 -13.12 10.32 9.87
C LEU A 27 -13.24 8.86 10.33
N ASP A 28 -14.31 8.52 11.07
CA ASP A 28 -14.54 7.14 11.51
C ASP A 28 -14.69 6.16 10.33
N ALA A 29 -15.39 6.59 9.27
CA ALA A 29 -15.52 5.81 8.04
C ALA A 29 -14.15 5.65 7.34
N LEU A 30 -13.36 6.72 7.27
CA LEU A 30 -12.03 6.71 6.66
C LEU A 30 -11.07 5.76 7.41
N MET A 31 -11.08 5.81 8.75
CA MET A 31 -10.29 4.91 9.60
C MET A 31 -10.69 3.46 9.39
N ARG A 32 -12.00 3.16 9.36
CA ARG A 32 -12.52 1.80 9.14
C ARG A 32 -12.15 1.27 7.75
N LEU A 33 -12.34 2.08 6.71
CA LEU A 33 -12.02 1.71 5.32
C LEU A 33 -10.52 1.42 5.15
N GLN A 34 -9.65 2.29 5.69
CA GLN A 34 -8.20 2.11 5.58
C GLN A 34 -7.74 0.85 6.30
N LEU A 35 -8.22 0.64 7.54
CA LEU A 35 -7.88 -0.54 8.32
C LEU A 35 -8.33 -1.83 7.63
N ALA A 36 -9.58 -1.87 7.17
CA ALA A 36 -10.14 -3.03 6.46
C ALA A 36 -9.35 -3.35 5.18
N HIS A 37 -9.00 -2.33 4.39
CA HIS A 37 -8.19 -2.52 3.18
C HIS A 37 -6.81 -3.10 3.53
N LEU A 38 -6.10 -2.52 4.50
CA LEU A 38 -4.78 -2.99 4.93
C LEU A 38 -4.79 -4.45 5.46
N GLN A 39 -5.91 -4.88 6.05
CA GLN A 39 -6.08 -6.23 6.57
C GLN A 39 -6.46 -7.25 5.49
N ALA A 40 -7.23 -6.83 4.48
CA ALA A 40 -7.80 -7.72 3.47
C ALA A 40 -6.98 -7.78 2.17
N VAL A 41 -6.34 -6.67 1.77
CA VAL A 41 -5.66 -6.53 0.48
C VAL A 41 -4.13 -6.50 0.68
N PRO A 42 -3.40 -7.52 0.22
CA PRO A 42 -1.95 -7.58 0.39
C PRO A 42 -1.20 -6.55 -0.45
N PHE A 43 -0.09 -6.05 0.08
CA PHE A 43 0.98 -5.44 -0.69
C PHE A 43 1.89 -6.54 -1.24
N GLU A 44 2.02 -6.63 -2.56
CA GLU A 44 2.72 -7.73 -3.25
C GLU A 44 3.29 -7.30 -4.61
N ASN A 45 4.28 -8.07 -5.09
CA ASN A 45 4.96 -7.83 -6.38
C ASN A 45 4.87 -9.01 -7.36
N LEU A 46 3.97 -9.98 -7.16
CA LEU A 46 3.93 -11.26 -7.87
C LEU A 46 3.65 -11.11 -9.37
N ALA A 47 2.92 -10.07 -9.78
CA ALA A 47 2.76 -9.76 -11.21
C ALA A 47 4.12 -9.45 -11.87
N ILE A 48 4.91 -8.59 -11.22
CA ILE A 48 6.22 -8.13 -11.69
C ILE A 48 7.24 -9.27 -11.61
N PHE A 49 7.24 -10.03 -10.52
CA PHE A 49 8.07 -11.22 -10.37
C PHE A 49 7.81 -12.26 -11.48
N ALA A 50 6.54 -12.44 -11.88
CA ALA A 50 6.16 -13.29 -13.01
C ALA A 50 6.40 -12.66 -14.39
N GLY A 51 7.01 -11.46 -14.47
CA GLY A 51 7.25 -10.75 -15.73
C GLY A 51 6.00 -10.20 -16.41
N ARG A 52 4.87 -10.09 -15.69
CA ARG A 52 3.64 -9.47 -16.19
C ARG A 52 3.65 -7.98 -15.87
N SER A 53 3.35 -7.15 -16.87
CA SER A 53 3.22 -5.71 -16.67
C SER A 53 2.02 -5.38 -15.78
N VAL A 54 2.18 -4.32 -15.00
CA VAL A 54 1.09 -3.70 -14.23
C VAL A 54 0.94 -2.24 -14.68
N THR A 55 -0.19 -1.62 -14.36
CA THR A 55 -0.48 -0.22 -14.73
C THR A 55 -1.18 0.50 -13.58
N ALA A 56 -1.09 1.83 -13.57
CA ALA A 56 -1.84 2.68 -12.65
C ALA A 56 -3.29 2.97 -13.11
N ASP A 57 -3.76 2.36 -14.21
CA ASP A 57 -5.11 2.55 -14.75
C ASP A 57 -6.22 2.17 -13.75
N ASN A 58 -7.28 2.97 -13.69
CA ASN A 58 -8.37 2.76 -12.75
C ASN A 58 -9.09 1.41 -12.95
N ASN A 59 -9.35 1.00 -14.18
CA ASN A 59 -10.04 -0.26 -14.45
C ASN A 59 -9.15 -1.44 -14.10
N TRP A 60 -7.86 -1.35 -14.42
CA TRP A 60 -6.87 -2.36 -14.03
C TRP A 60 -6.80 -2.52 -12.51
N THR A 61 -6.60 -1.42 -11.80
CA THR A 61 -6.40 -1.44 -10.34
C THR A 61 -7.63 -1.96 -9.60
N PHE A 62 -8.84 -1.57 -10.02
CA PHE A 62 -10.08 -2.13 -9.49
C PHE A 62 -10.17 -3.64 -9.78
N SER A 63 -10.04 -4.04 -11.05
CA SER A 63 -10.24 -5.44 -11.44
C SER A 63 -9.22 -6.38 -10.78
N LYS A 64 -7.97 -5.94 -10.66
CA LYS A 64 -6.94 -6.72 -9.97
C LYS A 64 -7.27 -6.89 -8.47
N VAL A 65 -7.58 -5.79 -7.78
CA VAL A 65 -7.80 -5.84 -6.32
C VAL A 65 -9.10 -6.55 -5.95
N VAL A 66 -10.17 -6.28 -6.69
CA VAL A 66 -11.53 -6.72 -6.38
C VAL A 66 -11.88 -8.01 -7.13
N ASP A 67 -11.92 -7.99 -8.47
CA ASP A 67 -12.39 -9.14 -9.26
C ASP A 67 -11.44 -10.34 -9.17
N GLN A 68 -10.14 -10.08 -9.20
CA GLN A 68 -9.10 -11.12 -9.17
C GLN A 68 -8.66 -11.47 -7.74
N MET A 69 -9.20 -10.79 -6.72
CA MET A 69 -8.83 -10.96 -5.31
C MET A 69 -7.32 -10.81 -5.05
N ARG A 70 -6.61 -10.03 -5.88
CA ARG A 70 -5.16 -9.85 -5.79
C ARG A 70 -4.79 -8.65 -4.92
N GLY A 71 -3.49 -8.57 -4.64
CA GLY A 71 -2.88 -7.37 -4.07
C GLY A 71 -2.25 -6.50 -5.17
N GLY A 72 -1.25 -5.73 -4.78
CA GLY A 72 -0.40 -5.00 -5.69
C GLY A 72 0.60 -4.10 -4.96
N TRP A 73 1.24 -3.22 -5.71
CA TRP A 73 2.10 -2.18 -5.15
C TRP A 73 1.39 -0.81 -5.07
N CYS A 74 2.13 0.25 -4.75
CA CYS A 74 1.57 1.54 -4.37
C CYS A 74 0.58 2.14 -5.38
N PHE A 75 0.87 2.07 -6.68
CA PHE A 75 -0.01 2.59 -7.72
C PHE A 75 -1.32 1.81 -7.83
N GLU A 76 -1.28 0.51 -7.54
CA GLU A 76 -2.46 -0.35 -7.62
C GLU A 76 -3.32 -0.21 -6.38
N LEU A 77 -2.72 -0.27 -5.19
CA LEU A 77 -3.46 -0.24 -3.92
C LEU A 77 -4.03 1.15 -3.65
N ASN A 78 -3.22 2.20 -3.70
CA ASN A 78 -3.73 3.57 -3.49
C ASN A 78 -4.61 4.02 -4.66
N GLY A 79 -4.38 3.51 -5.88
CA GLY A 79 -5.25 3.76 -7.03
C GLY A 79 -6.65 3.18 -6.84
N ALA A 80 -6.75 1.89 -6.50
CA ALA A 80 -8.02 1.23 -6.21
C ALA A 80 -8.71 1.83 -4.97
N PHE A 81 -7.95 2.12 -3.92
CA PHE A 81 -8.50 2.68 -2.69
C PHE A 81 -9.03 4.11 -2.89
N ALA A 82 -8.38 4.92 -3.71
CA ALA A 82 -8.91 6.23 -4.09
C ALA A 82 -10.28 6.11 -4.78
N GLN A 83 -10.48 5.11 -5.65
CA GLN A 83 -11.77 4.86 -6.31
C GLN A 83 -12.87 4.47 -5.31
N LEU A 84 -12.54 3.62 -4.32
CA LEU A 84 -13.45 3.28 -3.22
C LEU A 84 -13.86 4.53 -2.43
N LEU A 85 -12.88 5.34 -2.03
CA LEU A 85 -13.14 6.57 -1.25
C LEU A 85 -13.99 7.57 -2.05
N GLU A 86 -13.69 7.77 -3.33
CA GLU A 86 -14.47 8.62 -4.24
C GLU A 86 -15.92 8.12 -4.35
N ALA A 87 -16.14 6.79 -4.40
CA ALA A 87 -17.46 6.17 -4.47
C ALA A 87 -18.27 6.27 -3.18
N VAL A 88 -17.59 6.30 -2.02
CA VAL A 88 -18.23 6.60 -0.73
C VAL A 88 -18.57 8.10 -0.60
N GLY A 89 -17.96 8.96 -1.42
CA GLY A 89 -18.22 10.40 -1.46
C GLY A 89 -17.13 11.27 -0.82
N PHE A 90 -15.95 10.72 -0.55
CA PHE A 90 -14.79 11.52 -0.14
C PHE A 90 -14.22 12.32 -1.32
N THR A 91 -13.66 13.49 -1.03
CA THR A 91 -12.79 14.19 -1.99
C THR A 91 -11.35 13.71 -1.80
N VAL A 92 -10.76 13.16 -2.86
CA VAL A 92 -9.45 12.52 -2.83
C VAL A 92 -8.48 13.20 -3.81
N HIS A 93 -7.28 13.51 -3.33
CA HIS A 93 -6.15 13.93 -4.14
C HIS A 93 -5.11 12.81 -4.18
N ARG A 94 -4.60 12.51 -5.37
CA ARG A 94 -3.50 11.56 -5.59
C ARG A 94 -2.20 12.33 -5.62
N LEU A 95 -1.31 12.08 -4.66
CA LEU A 95 -0.06 12.82 -4.49
C LEU A 95 1.13 11.96 -4.93
N ALA A 96 2.06 12.60 -5.63
CA ALA A 96 3.34 12.04 -6.01
C ALA A 96 4.36 12.19 -4.86
N ALA A 97 4.96 11.07 -4.45
CA ALA A 97 5.95 11.00 -3.38
C ALA A 97 7.25 10.34 -3.85
N ALA A 98 8.37 10.76 -3.26
CA ALA A 98 9.68 10.13 -3.39
C ALA A 98 10.00 9.37 -2.10
N VAL A 99 10.23 8.06 -2.20
CA VAL A 99 10.59 7.19 -1.07
C VAL A 99 12.00 7.52 -0.58
N LEU A 100 12.15 7.69 0.74
CA LEU A 100 13.42 8.05 1.39
C LEU A 100 14.00 6.90 2.24
N LEU A 101 13.39 5.72 2.16
CA LEU A 101 13.94 4.49 2.74
C LEU A 101 15.28 4.19 2.04
N GLY A 102 16.36 4.09 2.80
CA GLY A 102 17.71 3.85 2.26
C GLY A 102 18.47 5.11 1.84
N GLY A 103 17.91 6.32 2.00
CA GLY A 103 18.63 7.58 1.84
C GLY A 103 17.92 8.62 0.98
N PRO A 104 18.61 9.73 0.63
CA PRO A 104 18.04 10.80 -0.16
C PRO A 104 17.62 10.35 -1.56
N ASN A 105 16.36 10.56 -1.90
CA ASN A 105 15.80 10.31 -3.22
C ASN A 105 15.14 11.58 -3.76
N GLN A 106 15.24 11.80 -5.06
CA GLN A 106 14.60 12.91 -5.78
C GLN A 106 13.57 12.44 -6.80
N VAL A 107 13.53 11.14 -7.08
CA VAL A 107 12.63 10.55 -8.07
C VAL A 107 11.31 10.22 -7.38
N VAL A 108 10.20 10.67 -7.97
CA VAL A 108 8.86 10.23 -7.55
C VAL A 108 8.71 8.77 -7.97
N ASP A 109 8.42 7.93 -6.99
CA ASP A 109 8.25 6.48 -7.13
C ASP A 109 7.14 5.92 -6.24
N HIS A 110 6.33 6.79 -5.65
CA HIS A 110 5.24 6.39 -4.77
C HIS A 110 4.00 7.26 -4.98
N LEU A 111 2.83 6.63 -4.89
CA LEU A 111 1.53 7.28 -4.85
C LEU A 111 1.03 7.23 -3.40
N VAL A 112 0.61 8.36 -2.86
CA VAL A 112 -0.10 8.47 -1.57
C VAL A 112 -1.36 9.30 -1.74
N LEU A 113 -2.33 9.17 -0.84
CA LEU A 113 -3.60 9.90 -0.93
C LEU A 113 -3.66 11.03 0.10
N GLU A 114 -4.27 12.14 -0.31
CA GLU A 114 -4.81 13.15 0.58
C GLU A 114 -6.33 13.12 0.50
N VAL A 115 -7.00 13.00 1.64
CA VAL A 115 -8.46 13.00 1.75
C VAL A 115 -8.92 14.27 2.45
N VAL A 116 -9.82 15.02 1.81
CA VAL A 116 -10.34 16.28 2.33
C VAL A 116 -11.60 16.02 3.15
N LEU A 117 -11.56 16.36 4.44
CA LEU A 117 -12.69 16.35 5.37
C LEU A 117 -12.83 17.74 6.03
N ASP A 118 -12.95 17.80 7.36
CA ASP A 118 -12.79 19.01 8.17
C ASP A 118 -11.38 19.60 8.05
N GLN A 119 -10.40 18.73 7.83
CA GLN A 119 -9.01 19.03 7.50
C GLN A 119 -8.47 17.98 6.51
N PRO A 120 -7.34 18.23 5.83
CA PRO A 120 -6.72 17.24 4.97
C PRO A 120 -6.06 16.13 5.80
N TYR A 121 -6.29 14.88 5.42
CA TYR A 121 -5.65 13.70 6.00
C TYR A 121 -4.79 13.02 4.95
N LEU A 122 -3.58 12.61 5.34
CA LEU A 122 -2.76 11.69 4.56
C LEU A 122 -3.24 10.26 4.82
N VAL A 123 -3.50 9.53 3.74
CA VAL A 123 -4.04 8.17 3.76
C VAL A 123 -3.20 7.30 2.84
N GLU A 124 -2.86 6.11 3.33
CA GLU A 124 -1.88 5.23 2.71
C GLU A 124 -2.29 3.77 2.92
N VAL A 125 -2.35 3.00 1.83
CA VAL A 125 -2.62 1.55 1.85
C VAL A 125 -1.64 0.73 1.00
N GLY A 126 -0.68 1.39 0.35
CA GLY A 126 0.22 0.85 -0.66
C GLY A 126 1.72 0.98 -0.35
N PHE A 127 2.11 1.22 0.90
CA PHE A 127 3.51 1.38 1.32
C PHE A 127 4.06 0.18 2.13
N GLY A 128 3.47 -1.01 1.93
CA GLY A 128 3.87 -2.25 2.57
C GLY A 128 3.96 -2.15 4.09
N ASP A 129 5.05 -2.66 4.67
CA ASP A 129 5.26 -2.70 6.12
C ASP A 129 5.39 -1.31 6.76
N ASN A 130 5.68 -0.30 5.96
CA ASN A 130 5.91 1.07 6.40
C ASN A 130 4.65 1.96 6.34
N ALA A 131 3.53 1.44 5.84
CA ALA A 131 2.29 2.20 5.75
C ALA A 131 1.74 2.54 7.15
N PRO A 132 1.44 3.82 7.46
CA PRO A 132 0.63 4.17 8.61
C PRO A 132 -0.73 3.47 8.54
N ILE A 133 -1.19 2.90 9.66
CA ILE A 133 -2.47 2.16 9.70
C ILE A 133 -3.64 3.01 10.21
N VAL A 134 -3.47 4.33 10.18
CA VAL A 134 -4.47 5.36 10.51
C VAL A 134 -4.30 6.58 9.59
N PRO A 135 -5.37 7.36 9.33
CA PRO A 135 -5.27 8.63 8.62
C PRO A 135 -4.49 9.63 9.47
N LEU A 136 -3.51 10.31 8.88
CA LEU A 136 -2.69 11.30 9.58
C LEU A 136 -3.13 12.73 9.24
N PRO A 137 -3.48 13.58 10.22
CA PRO A 137 -3.89 14.96 9.94
C PRO A 137 -2.71 15.78 9.39
N LEU A 138 -2.79 16.17 8.11
CA LEU A 138 -1.69 16.87 7.38
C LEU A 138 -1.37 18.26 7.93
N GLN A 139 -2.26 18.83 8.75
CA GLN A 139 -2.09 20.13 9.39
C GLN A 139 -1.52 20.04 10.80
N ALA A 140 -1.27 18.83 11.32
CA ALA A 140 -0.68 18.67 12.64
C ALA A 140 0.71 19.32 12.72
N VAL A 141 1.00 19.91 13.87
CA VAL A 141 2.29 20.52 14.19
C VAL A 141 2.97 19.67 15.25
N GLY A 142 4.15 19.14 14.92
CA GLY A 142 4.93 18.26 15.78
C GLY A 142 4.48 16.79 15.73
N PRO A 143 4.90 15.99 16.73
CA PRO A 143 4.62 14.55 16.77
C PRO A 143 3.12 14.21 16.85
N ILE A 144 2.70 13.21 16.08
CA ILE A 144 1.37 12.63 16.03
C ILE A 144 1.47 11.22 16.63
N GLU A 145 1.03 11.06 17.87
CA GLU A 145 0.97 9.75 18.51
C GLU A 145 -0.16 8.91 17.91
N THR A 146 0.16 7.68 17.49
CA THR A 146 -0.82 6.72 16.98
C THR A 146 -0.59 5.36 17.62
N ARG A 147 -1.58 4.47 17.48
CA ARG A 147 -1.47 3.08 17.92
C ARG A 147 -0.35 2.27 17.25
N CYS A 148 0.19 2.73 16.12
CA CYS A 148 1.23 2.04 15.35
C CYS A 148 2.56 2.80 15.31
N GLY A 149 2.76 3.74 16.23
CA GLY A 149 3.96 4.56 16.35
C GLY A 149 3.68 6.04 16.20
N THR A 150 4.72 6.85 16.38
CA THR A 150 4.62 8.30 16.34
C THR A 150 5.16 8.82 15.01
N PHE A 151 4.37 9.66 14.35
CA PHE A 151 4.71 10.24 13.05
C PHE A 151 4.87 11.74 13.14
N GLU A 152 5.60 12.34 12.22
CA GLU A 152 5.74 13.80 12.14
C GLU A 152 5.82 14.26 10.69
N PHE A 153 5.20 15.40 10.39
CA PHE A 153 5.32 16.07 9.10
C PHE A 153 6.40 17.14 9.16
N LEU A 154 7.49 16.93 8.43
CA LEU A 154 8.61 17.86 8.32
C LEU A 154 8.50 18.65 7.02
N ASN A 155 8.28 19.97 7.13
CA ASN A 155 8.14 20.84 5.97
C ASN A 155 9.50 21.37 5.48
N SER A 156 9.70 21.38 4.17
CA SER A 156 10.85 22.01 3.51
C SER A 156 10.44 22.69 2.20
N PRO A 157 11.32 23.50 1.58
CA PRO A 157 11.06 24.06 0.25
C PRO A 157 10.84 23.01 -0.85
N GLN A 158 11.25 21.75 -0.62
CA GLN A 158 11.09 20.65 -1.57
C GLN A 158 9.75 19.92 -1.42
N GLY A 159 9.03 20.12 -0.31
CA GLY A 159 7.75 19.48 -0.02
C GLY A 159 7.57 19.16 1.46
N THR A 160 6.60 18.31 1.75
CA THR A 160 6.34 17.77 3.09
C THR A 160 6.88 16.35 3.17
N THR A 161 7.66 16.05 4.20
CA THR A 161 8.20 14.72 4.47
C THR A 161 7.41 14.08 5.60
N LEU A 162 6.89 12.87 5.38
CA LEU A 162 6.44 12.03 6.47
C LEU A 162 7.65 11.34 7.10
N ALA A 163 7.83 11.52 8.39
CA ALA A 163 8.79 10.79 9.20
C ALA A 163 8.07 9.95 10.27
N GLN A 164 8.69 8.84 10.66
CA GLN A 164 8.30 8.10 11.86
C GLN A 164 9.40 8.28 12.91
N LEU A 165 9.04 8.54 14.15
CA LEU A 165 9.98 8.64 15.26
C LEU A 165 10.31 7.23 15.75
N VAL A 166 11.56 6.82 15.56
CA VAL A 166 12.12 5.55 16.04
C VAL A 166 13.15 5.89 17.10
N ASP A 167 12.93 5.43 18.34
CA ASP A 167 13.76 5.79 19.51
C ASP A 167 13.97 7.30 19.68
N GLY A 168 12.94 8.09 19.34
CA GLY A 168 12.96 9.55 19.39
C GLY A 168 13.68 10.22 18.23
N VAL A 169 14.18 9.47 17.25
CA VAL A 169 14.85 9.98 16.05
C VAL A 169 13.89 9.91 14.85
N PRO A 170 13.65 11.04 14.14
CA PRO A 170 12.83 11.02 12.93
C PRO A 170 13.52 10.26 11.79
N GLU A 171 12.93 9.13 11.39
CA GLU A 171 13.28 8.41 10.16
C GLU A 171 12.37 8.84 9.02
N ALA A 172 12.96 9.41 7.96
CA ALA A 172 12.21 9.84 6.79
C ALA A 172 11.64 8.63 6.01
N ARG A 173 10.34 8.63 5.76
CA ARG A 173 9.64 7.59 5.01
C ARG A 173 9.53 7.97 3.53
N TYR A 174 8.89 9.10 3.24
CA TYR A 174 8.79 9.67 1.90
C TYR A 174 8.48 11.17 1.92
N ARG A 175 8.77 11.86 0.81
CA ARG A 175 8.50 13.30 0.63
C ARG A 175 7.58 13.54 -0.56
N PHE A 176 6.57 14.38 -0.39
CA PHE A 176 5.56 14.69 -1.40
C PHE A 176 5.30 16.20 -1.49
N LYS A 177 4.66 16.59 -2.61
CA LYS A 177 4.01 17.89 -2.74
C LYS A 177 2.50 17.69 -2.80
N ARG A 178 1.76 18.66 -2.27
CA ARG A 178 0.28 18.65 -2.29
C ARG A 178 -0.24 19.14 -3.64
N VAL A 179 0.09 18.38 -4.69
CA VAL A 179 -0.36 18.59 -6.06
C VAL A 179 -1.15 17.34 -6.46
N ASN A 180 -2.39 17.53 -6.89
CA ASN A 180 -3.23 16.43 -7.34
C ASN A 180 -2.81 15.97 -8.73
N HIS A 181 -2.64 14.66 -8.90
CA HIS A 181 -2.29 14.00 -10.14
C HIS A 181 -3.42 13.11 -10.65
N GLN A 182 -3.41 12.83 -11.95
CA GLN A 182 -4.27 11.83 -12.57
C GLN A 182 -3.61 10.45 -12.54
N PRO A 183 -4.36 9.34 -12.52
CA PRO A 183 -3.80 7.98 -12.55
C PRO A 183 -2.76 7.78 -13.66
N ARG A 184 -3.04 8.28 -14.87
CA ARG A 184 -2.13 8.23 -16.03
C ARG A 184 -0.77 8.90 -15.81
N ASP A 185 -0.67 9.86 -14.88
CA ASP A 185 0.57 10.58 -14.61
C ASP A 185 1.59 9.66 -13.88
N PHE A 186 1.11 8.57 -13.28
CA PHE A 186 1.92 7.56 -12.61
C PHE A 186 2.37 6.43 -13.54
N GLU A 187 1.83 6.33 -14.77
CA GLU A 187 2.16 5.22 -15.68
C GLU A 187 3.66 5.17 -16.03
N PRO A 188 4.34 6.28 -16.41
CA PRO A 188 5.77 6.24 -16.68
C PRO A 188 6.60 5.84 -15.46
N VAL A 189 6.12 6.20 -14.26
CA VAL A 189 6.78 5.85 -13.00
C VAL A 189 6.62 4.36 -12.72
N SER A 190 5.39 3.83 -12.84
CA SER A 190 5.08 2.42 -12.70
C SER A 190 5.90 1.56 -13.67
N MET A 191 5.95 1.96 -14.95
CA MET A 191 6.77 1.31 -15.98
C MET A 191 8.26 1.29 -15.62
N ARG A 192 8.82 2.38 -15.08
CA ARG A 192 10.22 2.41 -14.63
C ARG A 192 10.45 1.43 -13.48
N LEU A 193 9.58 1.44 -12.46
CA LEU A 193 9.75 0.58 -11.28
C LEU A 193 9.74 -0.92 -11.63
N GLN A 194 8.95 -1.33 -12.62
CA GLN A 194 8.86 -2.75 -13.03
C GLN A 194 10.00 -3.18 -13.97
N SER A 195 10.68 -2.24 -14.64
CA SER A 195 11.66 -2.54 -15.69
C SER A 195 13.11 -2.25 -15.30
N ASP A 196 13.34 -1.40 -14.29
CA ASP A 196 14.68 -1.05 -13.84
C ASP A 196 15.27 -2.16 -12.94
N PRO A 197 16.28 -2.92 -13.41
CA PRO A 197 16.85 -4.02 -12.64
C PRO A 197 17.56 -3.54 -11.36
N ALA A 198 17.96 -2.27 -11.28
CA ALA A 198 18.60 -1.70 -10.10
C ALA A 198 17.64 -1.50 -8.92
N LEU A 199 16.32 -1.60 -9.15
CA LEU A 199 15.30 -1.44 -8.12
C LEU A 199 14.82 -2.77 -7.53
N HIS A 200 15.29 -3.90 -8.08
CA HIS A 200 15.09 -5.25 -7.56
C HIS A 200 13.63 -5.69 -7.34
N TRP A 201 12.63 -4.99 -7.88
CA TRP A 201 11.21 -5.34 -7.74
C TRP A 201 10.83 -6.70 -8.35
N SER A 202 11.60 -7.19 -9.31
CA SER A 202 11.36 -8.47 -9.99
C SER A 202 12.26 -9.61 -9.48
N THR A 203 13.16 -9.37 -8.52
CA THR A 203 14.19 -10.36 -8.15
C THR A 203 13.70 -11.37 -7.11
N SER A 204 12.74 -11.02 -6.26
CA SER A 204 12.22 -11.92 -5.23
C SER A 204 10.75 -11.64 -4.99
N PRO A 205 9.89 -12.67 -4.88
CA PRO A 205 8.49 -12.47 -4.57
C PRO A 205 8.31 -12.11 -3.10
N PHE A 206 7.30 -11.30 -2.83
CA PHE A 206 6.80 -11.10 -1.48
C PHE A 206 5.29 -10.79 -1.48
N ALA A 207 4.67 -11.01 -0.33
CA ALA A 207 3.36 -10.49 0.02
C ALA A 207 3.35 -10.08 1.50
N THR A 208 2.76 -8.94 1.83
CA THR A 208 2.54 -8.49 3.21
C THR A 208 1.15 -7.92 3.40
N ARG A 209 0.56 -8.17 4.57
CA ARG A 209 -0.68 -7.51 4.99
C ARG A 209 -0.73 -7.36 6.50
N LEU A 210 -1.66 -6.52 6.95
CA LEU A 210 -1.91 -6.29 8.35
C LEU A 210 -2.77 -7.44 8.93
N LEU A 211 -2.41 -7.94 10.11
CA LEU A 211 -3.17 -8.98 10.82
C LEU A 211 -4.13 -8.39 11.87
N ASP A 212 -3.73 -7.28 12.49
CA ASP A 212 -4.49 -6.68 13.57
C ASP A 212 -4.48 -5.15 13.51
N ASP A 213 -5.15 -4.54 14.45
CA ASP A 213 -5.32 -3.11 14.53
C ASP A 213 -4.17 -2.43 15.34
N GLN A 214 -3.16 -3.21 15.75
CA GLN A 214 -2.01 -2.78 16.56
C GLN A 214 -0.69 -2.75 15.77
N GLY A 215 -0.73 -3.08 14.47
CA GLY A 215 0.43 -3.02 13.59
C GLY A 215 1.14 -4.37 13.37
N THR A 216 0.56 -5.48 13.81
CA THR A 216 1.13 -6.81 13.52
C THR A 216 0.94 -7.13 12.04
N ARG A 217 2.03 -7.49 11.36
CA ARG A 217 2.03 -7.83 9.93
C ARG A 217 2.47 -9.26 9.70
N ILE A 218 1.88 -9.88 8.70
CA ILE A 218 2.34 -11.15 8.15
C ILE A 218 3.02 -10.89 6.82
N ILE A 219 4.20 -11.47 6.63
CA ILE A 219 5.06 -11.23 5.47
C ILE A 219 5.51 -12.59 4.93
N LEU A 220 5.12 -12.92 3.71
CA LEU A 220 5.68 -14.02 2.97
C LEU A 220 6.78 -13.48 2.06
N THR A 221 8.00 -13.92 2.27
CA THR A 221 9.11 -13.74 1.35
C THR A 221 9.34 -15.05 0.59
N ARG A 222 10.32 -15.06 -0.31
CA ARG A 222 10.72 -16.24 -1.11
C ARG A 222 10.78 -17.57 -0.34
N ASP A 223 11.38 -17.56 0.85
CA ASP A 223 11.70 -18.78 1.61
C ASP A 223 11.22 -18.72 3.08
N ARG A 224 10.46 -17.69 3.46
CA ARG A 224 10.04 -17.47 4.85
C ARG A 224 8.66 -16.86 4.97
N LEU A 225 7.95 -17.28 6.00
CA LEU A 225 6.76 -16.60 6.52
C LEU A 225 7.13 -15.94 7.84
N LYS A 226 6.86 -14.65 7.97
CA LYS A 226 7.20 -13.83 9.14
C LYS A 226 5.94 -13.21 9.72
N THR A 227 5.89 -13.14 11.05
CA THR A 227 4.94 -12.29 11.78
C THR A 227 5.75 -11.26 12.56
N CYS A 228 5.49 -9.98 12.30
CA CYS A 228 6.27 -8.86 12.82
C CYS A 228 5.37 -7.90 13.60
N ARG A 229 5.76 -7.55 14.83
CA ARG A 229 5.15 -6.47 15.62
C ARG A 229 6.24 -5.66 16.32
N GLY A 230 6.51 -4.46 15.80
CA GLY A 230 7.66 -3.67 16.28
C GLY A 230 8.96 -4.46 16.12
N ASN A 231 9.68 -4.68 17.23
CA ASN A 231 10.92 -5.47 17.24
C ASN A 231 10.70 -6.97 17.44
N ASP A 232 9.47 -7.41 17.71
CA ASP A 232 9.14 -8.81 17.88
C ASP A 232 8.90 -9.46 16.51
N ILE A 233 9.78 -10.38 16.13
CA ILE A 233 9.72 -11.09 14.86
C ILE A 233 9.70 -12.59 15.14
N SER A 234 8.67 -13.27 14.64
CA SER A 234 8.62 -14.72 14.53
C SER A 234 8.69 -15.11 13.07
N GLU A 235 9.54 -16.08 12.72
CA GLU A 235 9.68 -16.54 11.34
C GLU A 235 9.86 -18.05 11.25
N GLN A 236 9.39 -18.61 10.13
CA GLN A 236 9.57 -20.01 9.77
C GLN A 236 9.98 -20.11 8.31
N LEU A 237 10.74 -21.17 7.98
CA LEU A 237 11.05 -21.51 6.59
C LEU A 237 9.78 -21.99 5.88
N VAL A 238 9.68 -21.65 4.60
CA VAL A 238 8.62 -22.12 3.70
C VAL A 238 9.30 -22.91 2.59
N ASP A 239 8.92 -24.17 2.44
CA ASP A 239 9.37 -25.01 1.33
C ASP A 239 8.84 -24.42 0.01
N PRO A 240 9.64 -24.34 -1.07
CA PRO A 240 9.17 -23.92 -2.38
C PRO A 240 7.91 -24.63 -2.86
N ASP A 241 7.74 -25.92 -2.52
CA ASP A 241 6.55 -26.70 -2.89
C ASP A 241 5.28 -26.27 -2.13
N ASP A 242 5.43 -25.75 -0.91
CA ASP A 242 4.33 -25.28 -0.05
C ASP A 242 4.01 -23.78 -0.26
N TRP A 243 4.83 -23.05 -1.01
CA TRP A 243 4.80 -21.58 -1.03
C TRP A 243 3.47 -21.00 -1.54
N ASN A 244 2.88 -21.60 -2.57
CA ASN A 244 1.58 -21.16 -3.09
C ASN A 244 0.43 -21.46 -2.11
N ASP A 245 0.51 -22.55 -1.35
CA ASP A 245 -0.48 -22.88 -0.32
C ASP A 245 -0.41 -21.88 0.85
N VAL A 246 0.80 -21.53 1.29
CA VAL A 246 1.03 -20.47 2.29
C VAL A 246 0.53 -19.11 1.78
N LEU A 247 0.76 -18.80 0.50
CA LEU A 247 0.24 -17.58 -0.12
C LEU A 247 -1.29 -17.55 -0.08
N PHE A 248 -1.95 -18.66 -0.43
CA PHE A 248 -3.41 -18.75 -0.41
C PHE A 248 -3.96 -18.66 1.02
N GLU A 249 -3.43 -19.46 1.95
CA GLU A 249 -3.90 -19.51 3.35
C GLU A 249 -3.81 -18.15 4.02
N HIS A 250 -2.68 -17.46 3.88
CA HIS A 250 -2.45 -16.23 4.61
C HIS A 250 -2.89 -14.98 3.87
N PHE A 251 -2.92 -14.97 2.52
CA PHE A 251 -3.15 -13.76 1.74
C PHE A 251 -4.36 -13.85 0.80
N GLY A 252 -5.00 -15.03 0.69
CA GLY A 252 -6.14 -15.26 -0.19
C GLY A 252 -5.81 -15.14 -1.68
N ILE A 253 -4.53 -15.14 -2.03
CA ILE A 253 -4.08 -15.00 -3.41
C ILE A 253 -3.94 -16.38 -4.03
N VAL A 254 -4.66 -16.59 -5.13
CA VAL A 254 -4.45 -17.73 -6.01
C VAL A 254 -3.43 -17.34 -7.07
N GLU A 255 -2.23 -17.92 -6.98
CA GLU A 255 -1.22 -17.84 -8.03
C GLU A 255 -0.46 -19.16 -8.18
N SER A 256 0.23 -19.32 -9.30
CA SER A 256 1.07 -20.47 -9.61
C SER A 256 2.52 -20.03 -9.78
N VAL A 257 3.18 -19.68 -8.67
CA VAL A 257 4.64 -19.46 -8.69
C VAL A 257 5.33 -20.82 -8.71
N PRO A 258 6.10 -21.16 -9.76
CA PRO A 258 6.76 -22.45 -9.85
C PRO A 258 7.89 -22.55 -8.80
N PRO A 259 8.05 -23.71 -8.10
CA PRO A 259 9.09 -23.91 -7.10
C PRO A 259 10.50 -23.53 -7.60
N GLU A 260 10.82 -23.81 -8.86
CA GLU A 260 12.14 -23.50 -9.43
C GLU A 260 12.43 -21.98 -9.50
N ALA A 261 11.39 -21.14 -9.56
CA ALA A 261 11.56 -19.69 -9.50
C ALA A 261 11.91 -19.20 -8.08
N LEU A 262 11.51 -19.95 -7.05
CA LEU A 262 11.82 -19.66 -5.65
C LEU A 262 13.22 -20.15 -5.26
N GLU A 263 13.70 -21.22 -5.88
CA GLU A 263 15.06 -21.76 -5.66
C GLU A 263 16.17 -20.88 -6.27
N ARG A 264 15.90 -20.21 -7.41
CA ARG A 264 16.89 -19.37 -8.12
C ARG A 264 17.24 -18.11 -7.34
N ARG A 265 18.29 -18.13 -6.53
CA ARG A 265 18.80 -16.91 -5.89
C ARG A 265 19.21 -15.90 -6.97
N PRO A 266 18.88 -14.60 -6.82
CA PRO A 266 19.41 -13.58 -7.72
C PRO A 266 20.94 -13.60 -7.61
N ASP A 267 21.63 -13.61 -8.76
CA ASP A 267 23.08 -13.43 -8.85
C ASP A 267 23.51 -12.03 -8.36
#